data_AF-A0A813LCW4-F1
#
_entry.id   AF-A0A813LCW4-F1
#
_cell.length_a   1.000
_cell.length_b   1.000
_cell.length_c   1.000
_cell.angle_alpha   90.00
_cell.angle_beta   90.00
_cell.angle_gamma   90.00
#
_symmetry.space_group_name_H-M   'P 1'
#
loop_
_entity.id
_entity.type
_entity.pdbx_description
1 polymer ?
#
loop_
_entity_poly.entity_id
_entity_poly.type
_entity_poly.pdbx_seq_one_letter_code
_entity_poly.pdbx_strand_id
1 'polypeptide(L)'
;MATTLALAWAFGAPGFVPLLDRASSSQSRRTASALLEGQLRPRRRRELNPEALCSRWPALPRHAEPRVNGGFAEEAKDSKLLPERVFLVPFPRIPPDPLPALNMDNLSAWERFDTLCRCVVAALMTSRRIRRNTRFLAVFTKPPWIGAKVAEALRESLQGRRLPEAPPHTQLEVRGEEVQMMYAEERWVAATFEKALKRFSDPELGAAWAKSARTAGWRLSSPESLAAVLEDLSRGEDEEQPNVRLLLLVEDAPRTAEEELQAAQVDGCTRVVFVLGDHSGLGPGELELLQSRFGARPASLGTVPLLTSQCIVVLHHLIDRAWAVPAKDANSGGPNK
;
A
#
# COMPACT_ATOMS: atom_id res chain seq x y z
N MET A 1 -21.51 17.88 -68.12
CA MET A 1 -22.91 17.40 -68.13
C MET A 1 -23.25 17.02 -66.70
N ALA A 2 -24.11 17.83 -66.09
CA ALA A 2 -24.48 17.77 -64.70
C ALA A 2 -25.62 16.77 -64.49
N THR A 3 -25.51 15.94 -63.46
CA THR A 3 -26.63 15.12 -62.98
C THR A 3 -26.83 15.38 -61.50
N THR A 4 -27.95 16.03 -61.24
CA THR A 4 -28.52 16.43 -59.96
C THR A 4 -29.11 15.23 -59.24
N LEU A 5 -28.83 15.07 -57.95
CA LEU A 5 -29.62 14.23 -57.05
C LEU A 5 -29.87 15.01 -55.77
N ALA A 6 -31.13 15.45 -55.64
CA ALA A 6 -31.70 16.07 -54.46
C ALA A 6 -32.41 14.98 -53.64
N LEU A 7 -32.21 14.98 -52.32
CA LEU A 7 -33.08 14.28 -51.38
C LEU A 7 -33.19 15.12 -50.11
N ALA A 8 -34.43 15.53 -49.86
CA ALA A 8 -34.88 16.39 -48.78
C ALA A 8 -34.83 15.67 -47.43
N TRP A 9 -34.37 16.39 -46.40
CA TRP A 9 -34.57 16.01 -45.00
C TRP A 9 -35.29 17.15 -44.29
N ALA A 10 -36.39 16.79 -43.63
CA ALA A 10 -37.27 17.67 -42.88
C ALA A 10 -36.62 18.07 -41.55
N PHE A 11 -36.52 19.38 -41.29
CA PHE A 11 -36.22 19.93 -39.97
C PHE A 11 -37.52 20.17 -39.20
N GLY A 12 -37.72 19.42 -38.12
CA GLY A 12 -38.70 19.71 -37.09
C GLY A 12 -38.11 20.66 -36.05
N ALA A 13 -38.80 21.77 -35.79
CA ALA A 13 -38.47 22.74 -34.76
C ALA A 13 -39.00 22.28 -33.37
N PRO A 14 -38.26 22.50 -32.27
CA PRO A 14 -38.78 22.30 -30.92
C PRO A 14 -39.61 23.50 -30.46
N GLY A 15 -40.83 23.19 -30.00
CA GLY A 15 -41.81 24.13 -29.50
C GLY A 15 -41.49 24.68 -28.11
N PHE A 16 -41.78 25.96 -27.99
CA PHE A 16 -41.88 26.82 -26.81
C PHE A 16 -42.89 26.26 -25.79
N VAL A 17 -42.54 26.21 -24.50
CA VAL A 17 -43.50 26.01 -23.39
C VAL A 17 -43.31 27.16 -22.39
N PRO A 18 -44.37 27.90 -22.02
CA PRO A 18 -44.23 29.13 -21.25
C PRO A 18 -44.15 28.90 -19.75
N LEU A 19 -43.38 29.81 -19.14
CA LEU A 19 -43.31 30.18 -17.74
C LEU A 19 -44.71 30.45 -17.16
N LEU A 20 -45.03 29.85 -16.00
CA LEU A 20 -46.08 30.36 -15.12
C LEU A 20 -45.59 30.36 -13.67
N ASP A 21 -45.56 31.57 -13.16
CA ASP A 21 -45.17 32.03 -11.85
C ASP A 21 -46.40 32.00 -10.91
N ARG A 22 -46.24 31.53 -9.67
CA ARG A 22 -46.99 32.00 -8.49
C ARG A 22 -46.53 31.36 -7.17
N ALA A 23 -45.77 32.17 -6.46
CA ALA A 23 -45.88 32.52 -5.03
C ALA A 23 -46.63 31.61 -4.02
N SER A 24 -45.92 31.40 -2.91
CA SER A 24 -46.36 31.39 -1.50
C SER A 24 -47.32 30.31 -0.99
N SER A 25 -46.81 29.48 -0.07
CA SER A 25 -47.38 29.40 1.28
C SER A 25 -46.47 28.59 2.22
N SER A 26 -46.00 29.28 3.25
CA SER A 26 -45.49 28.74 4.50
C SER A 26 -46.64 28.23 5.36
N GLN A 27 -46.70 26.92 5.65
CA GLN A 27 -47.25 26.33 6.88
C GLN A 27 -47.44 24.82 6.66
N SER A 28 -46.60 24.02 7.31
CA SER A 28 -47.05 22.91 8.19
C SER A 28 -45.84 22.06 8.56
N ARG A 29 -45.05 22.56 9.52
CA ARG A 29 -44.27 21.71 10.41
C ARG A 29 -45.17 21.40 11.60
N ARG A 30 -45.55 20.14 11.73
CA ARG A 30 -45.90 19.40 12.97
C ARG A 30 -46.89 18.29 12.59
N THR A 31 -46.46 17.05 12.85
CA THR A 31 -47.21 15.81 13.14
C THR A 31 -46.82 14.61 12.28
N ALA A 32 -45.61 14.09 12.53
CA ALA A 32 -45.29 12.67 12.26
C ALA A 32 -44.06 12.26 13.10
N SER A 33 -44.17 12.34 14.42
CA SER A 33 -43.17 11.79 15.35
C SER A 33 -43.84 11.45 16.67
N ALA A 34 -44.74 10.48 16.63
CA ALA A 34 -45.33 9.87 17.82
C ALA A 34 -45.93 8.52 17.41
N LEU A 35 -45.10 7.48 17.32
CA LEU A 35 -45.46 6.05 17.41
C LEU A 35 -44.20 5.21 17.15
N LEU A 36 -43.25 5.22 18.09
CA LEU A 36 -42.23 4.17 18.30
C LEU A 36 -41.38 4.49 19.55
N GLU A 37 -42.04 4.75 20.68
CA GLU A 37 -41.40 4.69 21.99
C GLU A 37 -41.90 3.44 22.70
N GLY A 38 -41.12 2.37 22.59
CA GLY A 38 -41.42 1.08 23.18
C GLY A 38 -40.19 0.18 23.25
N GLN A 39 -39.49 0.28 24.39
CA GLN A 39 -38.53 -0.71 24.92
C GLN A 39 -37.14 -0.81 24.26
N LEU A 40 -36.23 0.08 24.67
CA LEU A 40 -34.82 -0.27 24.82
C LEU A 40 -34.34 0.12 26.22
N ARG A 41 -34.17 -0.89 27.08
CA ARG A 41 -33.53 -0.72 28.39
C ARG A 41 -32.03 -0.42 28.20
N PRO A 42 -31.44 0.53 28.94
CA PRO A 42 -30.01 0.78 28.86
C PRO A 42 -29.24 -0.41 29.44
N ARG A 43 -28.46 -1.10 28.61
CA ARG A 43 -27.43 -2.04 29.08
C ARG A 43 -26.38 -1.23 29.84
N ARG A 44 -26.25 -1.48 31.15
CA ARG A 44 -25.15 -0.97 31.97
C ARG A 44 -23.82 -1.32 31.30
N ARG A 45 -23.06 -0.30 30.88
CA ARG A 45 -21.63 -0.44 30.59
C ARG A 45 -20.97 -0.91 31.88
N ARG A 46 -20.40 -2.13 31.87
CA ARG A 46 -19.37 -2.50 32.85
C ARG A 46 -18.15 -1.66 32.50
N GLU A 47 -17.79 -0.73 33.37
CA GLU A 47 -16.48 -0.11 33.37
C GLU A 47 -15.43 -1.21 33.54
N LEU A 48 -14.65 -1.44 32.49
CA LEU A 48 -13.49 -2.32 32.56
C LEU A 48 -12.38 -1.56 33.27
N ASN A 49 -11.97 -2.05 34.44
CA ASN A 49 -10.84 -1.53 35.18
C ASN A 49 -9.55 -1.76 34.37
N PRO A 50 -8.85 -0.71 33.90
CA PRO A 50 -7.64 -0.84 33.09
C PRO A 50 -6.45 -1.45 33.85
N GLU A 51 -6.48 -1.47 35.19
CA GLU A 51 -5.40 -2.05 36.00
C GLU A 51 -5.45 -3.58 36.07
N ALA A 52 -6.58 -4.21 35.74
CA ALA A 52 -6.74 -5.66 35.80
C ALA A 52 -6.18 -6.40 34.55
N LEU A 53 -5.83 -5.68 33.48
CA LEU A 53 -5.30 -6.27 32.24
C LEU A 53 -3.76 -6.34 32.21
N CYS A 54 -3.07 -5.66 33.12
CA CYS A 54 -1.61 -5.56 33.10
C CYS A 54 -0.87 -6.65 33.92
N SER A 55 -1.59 -7.47 34.71
CA SER A 55 -0.99 -8.40 35.68
C SER A 55 -0.86 -9.86 35.20
N ARG A 56 -1.13 -10.14 33.91
CA ARG A 56 -1.22 -11.53 33.41
C ARG A 56 -0.23 -11.95 32.32
N TRP A 57 0.74 -11.12 31.96
CA TRP A 57 1.82 -11.56 31.07
C TRP A 57 3.01 -12.13 31.87
N PRO A 58 3.44 -13.38 31.62
CA PRO A 58 4.69 -13.88 32.18
C PRO A 58 5.86 -13.06 31.65
N ALA A 59 6.78 -12.69 32.56
CA ALA A 59 7.98 -11.95 32.23
C ALA A 59 8.79 -12.70 31.16
N LEU A 60 8.99 -12.05 30.01
CA LEU A 60 9.91 -12.55 28.98
C LEU A 60 11.33 -12.59 29.56
N PRO A 61 12.13 -13.64 29.27
CA PRO A 61 13.51 -13.72 29.72
C PRO A 61 14.31 -12.52 29.20
N ARG A 62 15.01 -11.85 30.12
CA ARG A 62 15.94 -10.76 29.79
C ARG A 62 17.11 -11.36 29.02
N HIS A 63 17.11 -11.25 27.70
CA HIS A 63 18.29 -11.51 26.90
C HIS A 63 19.39 -10.53 27.31
N ALA A 64 20.56 -11.06 27.66
CA ALA A 64 21.74 -10.29 28.02
C ALA A 64 22.08 -9.29 26.91
N GLU A 65 22.31 -8.03 27.28
CA GLU A 65 22.70 -6.97 26.37
C GLU A 65 24.09 -7.29 25.77
N PRO A 66 24.25 -7.32 24.43
CA PRO A 66 25.58 -7.36 23.85
C PRO A 66 26.24 -6.00 24.04
N ARG A 67 27.38 -5.98 24.74
CA ARG A 67 28.27 -4.82 24.86
C ARG A 67 28.68 -4.37 23.45
N VAL A 68 28.28 -3.15 23.09
CA VAL A 68 28.69 -2.50 21.83
C VAL A 68 30.08 -1.91 22.04
N ASN A 69 31.12 -2.65 21.69
CA ASN A 69 32.45 -2.09 21.46
C ASN A 69 32.56 -1.68 19.99
N GLY A 70 33.00 -0.44 19.76
CA GLY A 70 33.15 0.17 18.45
C GLY A 70 34.15 -0.58 17.55
N GLY A 71 33.70 -0.85 16.33
CA GLY A 71 34.48 -1.49 15.27
C GLY A 71 33.57 -1.77 14.08
N PHE A 72 33.14 -0.72 13.36
CA PHE A 72 32.43 -0.86 12.09
C PHE A 72 33.45 -1.00 10.95
N ALA A 73 34.10 -2.15 10.85
CA ALA A 73 34.88 -2.51 9.66
C ALA A 73 35.05 -4.03 9.58
N GLU A 74 34.71 -4.58 8.42
CA GLU A 74 34.98 -5.95 7.95
C GLU A 74 34.25 -7.12 8.63
N GLU A 75 32.95 -7.23 8.36
CA GLU A 75 32.24 -8.53 8.33
C GLU A 75 31.54 -8.65 6.97
N ALA A 76 32.32 -8.89 5.92
CA ALA A 76 31.79 -9.13 4.58
C ALA A 76 32.62 -10.20 3.89
N LYS A 77 32.27 -11.48 4.10
CA LYS A 77 32.70 -12.53 3.14
C LYS A 77 31.88 -13.83 3.11
N ASP A 78 30.82 -13.99 3.91
CA ASP A 78 29.98 -15.19 3.80
C ASP A 78 28.51 -15.00 4.26
N SER A 79 28.01 -13.76 4.27
CA SER A 79 26.59 -13.53 4.55
C SER A 79 25.79 -13.89 3.29
N LYS A 80 24.99 -14.96 3.35
CA LYS A 80 23.85 -15.12 2.43
C LYS A 80 23.13 -13.76 2.37
N LEU A 81 23.20 -13.10 1.22
CA LEU A 81 22.59 -11.78 1.05
C LEU A 81 21.10 -11.94 1.34
N LEU A 82 20.59 -11.18 2.30
CA LEU A 82 19.16 -11.11 2.54
C LEU A 82 18.49 -10.65 1.24
N PRO A 83 17.35 -11.22 0.85
CA PRO A 83 16.68 -10.83 -0.36
C PRO A 83 16.22 -9.38 -0.23
N GLU A 84 16.16 -8.70 -1.36
CA GLU A 84 15.44 -7.45 -1.49
C GLU A 84 13.95 -7.69 -1.21
N ARG A 85 13.36 -6.85 -0.37
CA ARG A 85 11.96 -6.96 0.04
C ARG A 85 11.20 -5.82 -0.62
N VAL A 86 10.24 -6.13 -1.46
CA VAL A 86 9.43 -5.11 -2.13
C VAL A 86 7.99 -5.28 -1.68
N PHE A 87 7.41 -4.24 -1.09
CA PHE A 87 5.98 -4.23 -0.77
C PHE A 87 5.27 -3.32 -1.77
N LEU A 88 4.40 -3.89 -2.60
CA LEU A 88 3.57 -3.17 -3.55
C LEU A 88 2.13 -3.12 -3.03
N VAL A 89 1.62 -1.91 -2.81
CA VAL A 89 0.25 -1.67 -2.35
C VAL A 89 -0.46 -0.74 -3.34
N PRO A 90 -1.35 -1.24 -4.20
CA PRO A 90 -2.24 -0.36 -4.96
C PRO A 90 -3.23 0.32 -4.00
N PHE A 91 -3.35 1.64 -4.12
CA PHE A 91 -4.34 2.45 -3.42
C PHE A 91 -5.33 3.00 -4.45
N PRO A 92 -6.31 2.19 -4.89
CA PRO A 92 -7.19 2.54 -6.00
C PRO A 92 -8.18 3.65 -5.66
N ARG A 93 -8.24 4.05 -4.38
CA ARG A 93 -9.07 5.15 -3.88
C ARG A 93 -8.33 6.47 -3.70
N ILE A 94 -7.00 6.49 -3.80
CA ILE A 94 -6.22 7.74 -3.74
C ILE A 94 -6.05 8.26 -5.17
N PRO A 95 -6.33 9.55 -5.45
CA PRO A 95 -6.14 10.12 -6.78
C PRO A 95 -4.65 10.25 -7.13
N PRO A 96 -4.27 10.20 -8.42
CA PRO A 96 -2.89 10.40 -8.85
C PRO A 96 -2.28 11.74 -8.47
N ASP A 97 -3.07 12.81 -8.38
CA ASP A 97 -2.66 14.05 -7.72
C ASP A 97 -3.30 14.17 -6.33
N PRO A 98 -2.62 13.67 -5.29
CA PRO A 98 -3.11 13.73 -3.92
C PRO A 98 -3.05 15.13 -3.29
N LEU A 99 -2.23 16.07 -3.79
CA LEU A 99 -1.93 17.32 -3.08
C LEU A 99 -3.18 18.16 -2.73
N PRO A 100 -4.16 18.38 -3.64
CA PRO A 100 -5.26 19.32 -3.39
C PRO A 100 -6.19 18.91 -2.24
N ALA A 101 -6.22 17.62 -1.90
CA ALA A 101 -7.08 17.09 -0.84
C ALA A 101 -6.30 16.60 0.40
N LEU A 102 -4.98 16.83 0.39
CA LEU A 102 -3.99 16.76 1.46
C LEU A 102 -4.41 17.39 2.80
N ASN A 103 -5.20 16.73 3.67
CA ASN A 103 -5.48 17.27 5.02
C ASN A 103 -4.66 16.59 6.13
N MET A 104 -3.61 17.28 6.59
CA MET A 104 -2.69 16.83 7.64
C MET A 104 -3.33 16.62 9.01
N ASP A 105 -4.46 17.29 9.30
CA ASP A 105 -5.18 17.14 10.55
C ASP A 105 -6.13 15.95 10.56
N ASN A 106 -6.47 15.42 9.38
CA ASN A 106 -7.42 14.31 9.25
C ASN A 106 -7.05 13.35 8.11
N LEU A 107 -5.91 12.68 8.25
CA LEU A 107 -5.39 11.72 7.28
C LEU A 107 -6.36 10.55 7.03
N SER A 108 -7.20 10.19 7.99
CA SER A 108 -8.14 9.07 7.86
C SER A 108 -9.38 9.39 7.03
N ALA A 109 -9.87 10.64 7.06
CA ALA A 109 -11.09 10.99 6.32
C ALA A 109 -10.85 11.05 4.82
N TRP A 110 -9.59 11.16 4.40
CA TRP A 110 -9.24 11.29 3.01
C TRP A 110 -8.73 9.96 2.46
N GLU A 111 -9.67 9.14 1.99
CA GLU A 111 -9.41 7.87 1.28
C GLU A 111 -8.45 6.93 2.01
N ARG A 112 -8.47 6.99 3.34
CA ARG A 112 -7.62 6.21 4.24
C ARG A 112 -6.12 6.41 4.02
N PHE A 113 -5.68 7.65 3.78
CA PHE A 113 -4.27 8.01 3.65
C PHE A 113 -3.42 7.64 4.88
N ASP A 114 -4.04 7.60 6.07
CA ASP A 114 -3.46 7.01 7.29
C ASP A 114 -2.91 5.59 7.08
N THR A 115 -3.58 4.79 6.24
CA THR A 115 -3.16 3.43 5.89
C THR A 115 -1.87 3.42 5.09
N LEU A 116 -1.72 4.32 4.11
CA LEU A 116 -0.47 4.50 3.37
C LEU A 116 0.67 4.82 4.34
N CYS A 117 0.47 5.80 5.22
CA CYS A 117 1.49 6.18 6.19
C CYS A 117 1.94 5.01 7.06
N ARG A 118 0.98 4.24 7.60
CA ARG A 118 1.28 3.06 8.41
C ARG A 118 1.99 1.96 7.63
N CYS A 119 1.68 1.78 6.35
CA CYS A 119 2.38 0.82 5.50
C CYS A 119 3.84 1.21 5.25
N VAL A 120 4.12 2.50 4.99
CA VAL A 120 5.49 3.01 4.82
C VAL A 120 6.31 2.78 6.11
N VAL A 121 5.74 3.10 7.28
CA VAL A 121 6.39 2.85 8.58
C VAL A 121 6.65 1.36 8.79
N ALA A 122 5.65 0.51 8.59
CA ALA A 122 5.76 -0.93 8.78
C ALA A 122 6.81 -1.58 7.88
N ALA A 123 6.96 -1.10 6.63
CA ALA A 123 7.92 -1.63 5.67
C ALA A 123 9.37 -1.24 5.99
N LEU A 124 9.58 -0.01 6.46
CA LEU A 124 10.94 0.54 6.55
C LEU A 124 11.51 0.54 7.95
N MET A 125 10.68 0.69 8.99
CA MET A 125 11.19 0.93 10.34
C MET A 125 11.26 -0.33 11.19
N THR A 126 12.34 -0.43 11.95
CA THR A 126 12.48 -1.32 13.11
C THR A 126 12.62 -0.45 14.37
N SER A 127 12.75 -1.08 15.54
CA SER A 127 12.94 -0.36 16.81
C SER A 127 14.21 0.50 16.86
N ARG A 128 15.25 0.18 16.05
CA ARG A 128 16.55 0.86 16.13
C ARG A 128 17.11 1.34 14.80
N ARG A 129 16.57 0.87 13.66
CA ARG A 129 17.16 1.10 12.32
C ARG A 129 16.10 1.11 11.22
N ILE A 130 16.47 1.67 10.07
CA ILE A 130 15.75 1.50 8.81
C ILE A 130 16.22 0.21 8.13
N ARG A 131 15.28 -0.57 7.58
CA ARG A 131 15.58 -1.77 6.77
C ARG A 131 16.12 -1.35 5.41
N ARG A 132 17.44 -1.43 5.24
CA ARG A 132 18.13 -0.96 4.02
C ARG A 132 17.79 -1.79 2.77
N ASN A 133 17.48 -3.07 2.91
CA ASN A 133 17.10 -3.98 1.83
C ASN A 133 15.58 -4.01 1.55
N THR A 134 14.83 -2.98 1.94
CA THR A 134 13.38 -2.89 1.70
C THR A 134 13.03 -1.73 0.80
N ARG A 135 12.08 -1.95 -0.11
CA ARG A 135 11.37 -0.93 -0.87
C ARG A 135 9.89 -1.00 -0.60
N PHE A 136 9.27 0.15 -0.46
CA PHE A 136 7.83 0.29 -0.39
C PHE A 136 7.34 1.03 -1.64
N LEU A 137 6.38 0.45 -2.35
CA LEU A 137 5.75 1.02 -3.52
C LEU A 137 4.25 1.18 -3.28
N ALA A 138 3.75 2.38 -3.52
CA ALA A 138 2.33 2.67 -3.56
C ALA A 138 1.94 3.20 -4.93
N VAL A 139 0.84 2.72 -5.49
CA VAL A 139 0.33 3.18 -6.80
C VAL A 139 -1.07 3.75 -6.62
N PHE A 140 -1.24 5.02 -6.99
CA PHE A 140 -2.48 5.76 -6.90
C PHE A 140 -3.17 5.76 -8.26
N THR A 141 -4.39 5.22 -8.32
CA THR A 141 -5.08 5.00 -9.61
C THR A 141 -6.46 5.64 -9.72
N LYS A 142 -7.00 6.28 -8.66
CA LYS A 142 -8.37 6.81 -8.66
C LYS A 142 -8.55 7.98 -9.64
N PRO A 143 -9.32 7.86 -10.72
CA PRO A 143 -9.64 9.04 -11.53
C PRO A 143 -10.55 10.00 -10.75
N PRO A 144 -10.40 11.33 -10.89
CA PRO A 144 -11.06 12.30 -10.01
C PRO A 144 -12.60 12.31 -10.12
N TRP A 145 -13.19 11.87 -11.24
CA TRP A 145 -14.64 11.77 -11.44
C TRP A 145 -15.26 10.43 -11.00
N ILE A 146 -14.45 9.46 -10.58
CA ILE A 146 -14.94 8.10 -10.32
C ILE A 146 -15.17 7.87 -8.82
N GLY A 147 -16.45 7.83 -8.44
CA GLY A 147 -16.89 7.28 -7.15
C GLY A 147 -17.12 5.77 -7.20
N ALA A 148 -17.90 5.28 -8.18
CA ALA A 148 -18.41 3.90 -8.20
C ALA A 148 -17.60 2.88 -9.02
N LYS A 149 -16.64 3.32 -9.86
CA LYS A 149 -15.88 2.47 -10.80
C LYS A 149 -14.41 2.24 -10.39
N VAL A 150 -14.11 2.33 -9.10
CA VAL A 150 -12.74 2.18 -8.57
C VAL A 150 -12.14 0.81 -8.93
N ALA A 151 -12.92 -0.27 -8.78
CA ALA A 151 -12.47 -1.62 -9.13
C ALA A 151 -12.22 -1.80 -10.64
N GLU A 152 -13.05 -1.18 -11.48
CA GLU A 152 -12.87 -1.19 -12.95
C GLU A 152 -11.56 -0.50 -13.34
N ALA A 153 -11.27 0.67 -12.76
CA ALA A 153 -10.02 1.39 -13.03
C ALA A 153 -8.77 0.58 -12.64
N LEU A 154 -8.80 -0.08 -11.48
CA LEU A 154 -7.70 -0.95 -11.04
C LEU A 154 -7.52 -2.15 -11.97
N ARG A 155 -8.61 -2.78 -12.41
CA ARG A 155 -8.58 -3.91 -13.34
C ARG A 155 -8.01 -3.53 -14.70
N GLU A 156 -8.44 -2.41 -15.26
CA GLU A 156 -7.89 -1.88 -16.51
C GLU A 156 -6.39 -1.62 -16.37
N SER A 157 -5.97 -1.04 -15.24
CA SER A 157 -4.57 -0.80 -14.90
C SER A 157 -3.73 -2.10 -14.81
N LEU A 158 -4.28 -3.18 -14.24
CA LEU A 158 -3.65 -4.51 -14.27
C LEU A 158 -3.60 -5.14 -15.65
N GLN A 159 -4.49 -4.71 -16.55
CA GLN A 159 -4.48 -5.12 -17.96
C GLN A 159 -3.52 -4.28 -18.81
N GLY A 160 -2.84 -3.29 -18.23
CA GLY A 160 -1.95 -2.40 -18.98
C GLY A 160 -2.66 -1.26 -19.68
N ARG A 161 -3.93 -1.03 -19.34
CA ARG A 161 -4.77 0.02 -19.92
C ARG A 161 -5.12 1.05 -18.86
N ARG A 162 -5.59 2.22 -19.30
CA ARG A 162 -6.25 3.20 -18.44
C ARG A 162 -7.67 3.40 -18.94
N LEU A 163 -8.56 3.78 -18.03
CA LEU A 163 -9.86 4.27 -18.44
C LEU A 163 -9.67 5.52 -19.33
N PRO A 164 -10.54 5.73 -20.34
CA PRO A 164 -10.50 6.95 -21.14
C PRO A 164 -10.49 8.20 -20.26
N GLU A 165 -9.68 9.17 -20.65
CA GLU A 165 -9.49 10.46 -19.96
C GLU A 165 -8.79 10.36 -18.59
N ALA A 166 -8.63 9.18 -17.99
CA ALA A 166 -7.97 9.00 -16.70
C ALA A 166 -6.54 9.57 -16.71
N PRO A 167 -6.15 10.37 -15.70
CA PRO A 167 -4.78 10.85 -15.62
C PRO A 167 -3.81 9.68 -15.47
N PRO A 168 -2.52 9.89 -15.82
CA PRO A 168 -1.47 8.93 -15.50
C PRO A 168 -1.50 8.56 -14.02
N HIS A 169 -1.11 7.34 -13.70
CA HIS A 169 -0.99 6.95 -12.30
C HIS A 169 0.16 7.70 -11.66
N THR A 170 0.15 7.75 -10.33
CA THR A 170 1.30 8.20 -9.56
C THR A 170 1.80 7.04 -8.74
N GLN A 171 3.08 6.71 -8.92
CA GLN A 171 3.79 5.75 -8.10
C GLN A 171 4.68 6.48 -7.11
N LEU A 172 4.46 6.20 -5.83
CA LEU A 172 5.40 6.49 -4.77
C LEU A 172 6.32 5.29 -4.57
N GLU A 173 7.62 5.51 -4.61
CA GLU A 173 8.63 4.55 -4.18
C GLU A 173 9.44 5.12 -3.01
N VAL A 174 9.57 4.36 -1.93
CA VAL A 174 10.43 4.68 -0.79
C VAL A 174 11.48 3.58 -0.60
N ARG A 175 12.76 3.94 -0.81
CA ARG A 175 13.90 3.03 -0.78
C ARG A 175 14.64 3.08 0.55
N GLY A 176 14.58 2.00 1.33
CA GLY A 176 15.20 1.93 2.65
C GLY A 176 16.69 2.23 2.64
N GLU A 177 17.43 1.79 1.62
CA GLU A 177 18.86 2.06 1.43
C GLU A 177 19.20 3.56 1.38
N GLU A 178 18.31 4.39 0.83
CA GLU A 178 18.53 5.81 0.60
C GLU A 178 17.88 6.71 1.66
N VAL A 179 16.91 6.19 2.43
CA VAL A 179 16.25 6.99 3.49
C VAL A 179 17.28 7.40 4.55
N GLN A 180 17.39 8.71 4.76
CA GLN A 180 18.30 9.29 5.75
C GLN A 180 17.59 9.67 7.05
N MET A 181 16.33 10.11 6.96
CA MET A 181 15.53 10.55 8.09
C MET A 181 14.11 10.01 7.95
N MET A 182 13.59 9.39 8.99
CA MET A 182 12.20 8.94 9.06
C MET A 182 11.77 8.76 10.51
N TYR A 183 10.56 9.22 10.83
CA TYR A 183 9.93 8.99 12.13
C TYR A 183 8.70 8.11 11.97
N ALA A 184 8.44 7.27 12.96
CA ALA A 184 7.33 6.33 12.99
C ALA A 184 5.99 7.02 13.34
N GLU A 185 5.69 8.11 12.65
CA GLU A 185 4.50 8.94 12.89
C GLU A 185 3.81 9.25 11.56
N GLU A 186 2.50 9.05 11.50
CA GLU A 186 1.71 9.21 10.27
C GLU A 186 1.80 10.63 9.70
N ARG A 187 1.77 11.65 10.57
CA ARG A 187 1.89 13.06 10.17
C ARG A 187 3.26 13.38 9.60
N TRP A 188 4.33 12.80 10.15
CA TRP A 188 5.66 13.02 9.60
C TRP A 188 5.77 12.45 8.19
N VAL A 189 5.28 11.21 8.01
CA VAL A 189 5.27 10.50 6.71
C VAL A 189 4.42 11.26 5.69
N ALA A 190 3.23 11.72 6.08
CA ALA A 190 2.35 12.51 5.21
C ALA A 190 2.99 13.84 4.78
N ALA A 191 3.61 14.57 5.70
CA ALA A 191 4.28 15.84 5.36
C ALA A 191 5.55 15.63 4.52
N THR A 192 6.25 14.50 4.70
CA THR A 192 7.38 14.12 3.83
C THR A 192 6.90 13.76 2.43
N PHE A 193 5.79 13.04 2.31
CA PHE A 193 5.15 12.74 1.03
C PHE A 193 4.68 14.01 0.31
N GLU A 194 3.99 14.92 1.00
CA GLU A 194 3.59 16.23 0.47
C GLU A 194 4.81 17.01 -0.06
N LYS A 195 5.90 17.03 0.71
CA LYS A 195 7.15 17.67 0.30
C LYS A 195 7.76 16.99 -0.93
N ALA A 196 7.71 15.66 -1.01
CA ALA A 196 8.18 14.91 -2.17
C ALA A 196 7.35 15.27 -3.41
N LEU A 197 6.01 15.26 -3.34
CA LEU A 197 5.14 15.66 -4.45
C LEU A 197 5.45 17.05 -4.97
N LYS A 198 5.56 18.03 -4.07
CA LYS A 198 5.95 19.41 -4.44
C LYS A 198 7.32 19.44 -5.12
N ARG A 199 8.31 18.70 -4.59
CA ARG A 199 9.66 18.59 -5.19
C ARG A 199 9.63 18.05 -6.62
N PHE A 200 8.80 17.05 -6.90
CA PHE A 200 8.75 16.39 -8.21
C PHE A 200 7.81 17.10 -9.20
N SER A 201 6.89 17.93 -8.70
CA SER A 201 5.95 18.69 -9.54
C SER A 201 6.46 20.11 -9.89
N ASP A 202 7.36 20.66 -9.09
CA ASP A 202 7.91 22.01 -9.24
C ASP A 202 9.44 21.94 -9.45
N PRO A 203 9.96 22.32 -10.64
CA PRO A 203 11.40 22.28 -10.93
C PRO A 203 12.27 23.14 -10.00
N GLU A 204 11.76 24.30 -9.55
CA GLU A 204 12.50 25.21 -8.67
C GLU A 204 12.65 24.60 -7.27
N LEU A 205 11.54 24.08 -6.72
CA LEU A 205 11.58 23.31 -5.46
C LEU A 205 12.37 22.01 -5.61
N GLY A 206 12.31 21.40 -6.78
CA GLY A 206 13.09 20.23 -7.18
C GLY A 206 14.59 20.45 -7.00
N ALA A 207 15.10 21.56 -7.54
CA ALA A 207 16.49 21.96 -7.39
C ALA A 207 16.84 22.32 -5.94
N ALA A 208 16.00 23.12 -5.28
CA ALA A 208 16.21 23.58 -3.91
C ALA A 208 16.26 22.42 -2.90
N TRP A 209 15.45 21.38 -3.12
CA TRP A 209 15.33 20.22 -2.22
C TRP A 209 16.04 18.97 -2.73
N ALA A 210 16.87 19.08 -3.78
CA ALA A 210 17.58 17.96 -4.38
C ALA A 210 18.36 17.11 -3.34
N LYS A 211 18.92 17.79 -2.32
CA LYS A 211 19.73 17.21 -1.23
C LYS A 211 18.98 17.14 0.11
N SER A 212 17.66 17.31 0.12
CA SER A 212 16.87 17.29 1.36
C SER A 212 16.88 15.87 1.97
N ALA A 213 17.55 15.70 3.11
CA ALA A 213 17.60 14.45 3.88
C ALA A 213 16.21 13.89 4.20
N ARG A 214 15.22 14.78 4.40
CA ARG A 214 13.81 14.42 4.65
C ARG A 214 13.19 13.62 3.50
N THR A 215 13.57 13.91 2.26
CA THR A 215 13.03 13.29 1.04
C THR A 215 14.04 12.34 0.39
N ALA A 216 15.17 12.07 1.05
CA ALA A 216 16.15 11.11 0.54
C ALA A 216 15.52 9.71 0.51
N GLY A 217 15.66 8.99 -0.61
CA GLY A 217 15.01 7.70 -0.84
C GLY A 217 13.53 7.76 -1.22
N TRP A 218 12.92 8.95 -1.32
CA TRP A 218 11.54 9.13 -1.78
C TRP A 218 11.56 9.50 -3.26
N ARG A 219 10.85 8.72 -4.09
CA ARG A 219 10.78 8.90 -5.54
C ARG A 219 9.33 8.90 -5.99
N LEU A 220 9.03 9.71 -6.99
CA LEU A 220 7.75 9.71 -7.68
C LEU A 220 7.98 9.45 -9.17
N SER A 221 7.10 8.65 -9.75
CA SER A 221 7.03 8.41 -11.19
C SER A 221 5.57 8.34 -11.63
N SER A 222 5.36 8.46 -12.95
CA SER A 222 4.04 8.38 -13.55
C SER A 222 3.94 7.17 -14.47
N PRO A 223 3.80 5.94 -13.93
CA PRO A 223 3.72 4.75 -14.76
C PRO A 223 2.43 4.76 -15.58
N GLU A 224 2.49 4.14 -16.76
CA GLU A 224 1.33 4.05 -17.63
C GLU A 224 0.19 3.25 -17.01
N SER A 225 0.53 2.21 -16.24
CA SER A 225 -0.40 1.24 -15.65
C SER A 225 0.25 0.50 -14.45
N LEU A 226 -0.56 -0.16 -13.61
CA LEU A 226 -0.06 -1.05 -12.55
C LEU A 226 0.63 -2.28 -13.15
N ALA A 227 0.19 -2.72 -14.34
CA ALA A 227 0.87 -3.78 -15.09
C ALA A 227 2.32 -3.41 -15.40
N ALA A 228 2.58 -2.17 -15.84
CA ALA A 228 3.94 -1.70 -16.13
C ALA A 228 4.83 -1.74 -14.86
N VAL A 229 4.28 -1.35 -13.71
CA VAL A 229 5.00 -1.44 -12.42
C VAL A 229 5.33 -2.89 -12.07
N LEU A 230 4.39 -3.81 -12.24
CA LEU A 230 4.61 -5.23 -11.98
C LEU A 230 5.61 -5.86 -12.96
N GLU A 231 5.52 -5.51 -14.25
CA GLU A 231 6.47 -5.95 -15.28
C GLU A 231 7.88 -5.48 -14.94
N ASP A 232 8.06 -4.23 -14.53
CA ASP A 232 9.35 -3.70 -14.10
C ASP A 232 9.88 -4.39 -12.83
N LEU A 233 9.01 -4.73 -11.87
CA LEU A 233 9.41 -5.46 -10.67
C LEU A 233 9.78 -6.92 -10.94
N SER A 234 9.12 -7.54 -11.91
CA SER A 234 9.37 -8.92 -12.34
C SER A 234 10.64 -9.06 -13.19
N ARG A 235 11.19 -7.96 -13.73
CA ARG A 235 12.51 -7.98 -14.37
C ARG A 235 13.58 -8.27 -13.32
N GLY A 236 14.32 -9.35 -13.54
CA GLY A 236 15.56 -9.62 -12.81
C GLY A 236 16.67 -8.66 -13.21
N GLU A 237 17.73 -8.59 -12.41
CA GLU A 237 18.99 -7.97 -12.86
C GLU A 237 19.65 -8.79 -13.97
N ASP A 238 19.37 -10.09 -13.97
CA ASP A 238 19.76 -11.04 -15.00
C ASP A 238 18.53 -11.37 -15.86
N GLU A 239 18.56 -11.02 -17.14
CA GLU A 239 17.47 -11.31 -18.09
C GLU A 239 17.28 -12.81 -18.32
N GLU A 240 18.34 -13.62 -18.13
CA GLU A 240 18.29 -15.05 -18.40
C GLU A 240 17.60 -15.85 -17.27
N GLN A 241 17.66 -15.37 -16.01
CA GLN A 241 16.99 -16.00 -14.87
C GLN A 241 16.53 -14.97 -13.82
N PRO A 242 15.35 -14.35 -13.99
CA PRO A 242 14.83 -13.42 -13.01
C PRO A 242 14.52 -14.15 -11.69
N ASN A 243 15.39 -13.95 -10.70
CA ASN A 243 15.31 -14.61 -9.41
C ASN A 243 14.35 -13.87 -8.45
N VAL A 244 13.14 -13.61 -8.94
CA VAL A 244 12.10 -12.81 -8.30
C VAL A 244 10.91 -13.69 -7.95
N ARG A 245 10.47 -13.63 -6.68
CA ARG A 245 9.20 -14.25 -6.25
C ARG A 245 8.13 -13.18 -6.06
N LEU A 246 7.03 -13.28 -6.79
CA LEU A 246 5.83 -12.47 -6.57
C LEU A 246 4.83 -13.23 -5.68
N LEU A 247 4.53 -12.68 -4.52
CA LEU A 247 3.61 -13.21 -3.51
C LEU A 247 2.37 -12.32 -3.44
N LEU A 248 1.19 -12.91 -3.60
CA LEU A 248 -0.09 -12.24 -3.49
C LEU A 248 -0.76 -12.64 -2.19
N LEU A 249 -1.03 -11.68 -1.31
CA LEU A 249 -1.68 -12.03 -0.05
C LEU A 249 -3.19 -12.17 -0.20
N VAL A 250 -3.69 -13.36 0.14
CA VAL A 250 -5.10 -13.74 0.09
C VAL A 250 -5.44 -14.47 1.37
N GLU A 251 -6.51 -14.06 2.06
CA GLU A 251 -6.90 -14.59 3.37
C GLU A 251 -7.07 -16.12 3.34
N ASP A 252 -7.77 -16.62 2.33
CA ASP A 252 -8.10 -18.05 2.17
C ASP A 252 -7.17 -18.78 1.18
N ALA A 253 -5.93 -18.31 0.99
CA ALA A 253 -4.99 -19.02 0.13
C ALA A 253 -4.69 -20.43 0.68
N PRO A 254 -4.55 -21.44 -0.20
CA PRO A 254 -4.29 -22.82 0.24
C PRO A 254 -2.88 -23.01 0.83
N ARG A 255 -1.93 -22.14 0.47
CA ARG A 255 -0.55 -22.15 0.99
C ARG A 255 -0.33 -20.98 1.93
N THR A 256 0.50 -21.19 2.93
CA THR A 256 0.91 -20.14 3.86
C THR A 256 2.04 -19.29 3.27
N ALA A 257 2.16 -18.04 3.72
CA ALA A 257 3.27 -17.18 3.34
C ALA A 257 4.63 -17.74 3.81
N GLU A 258 4.67 -18.48 4.93
CA GLU A 258 5.89 -19.12 5.43
C GLU A 258 6.38 -20.20 4.45
N GLU A 259 5.49 -21.06 3.95
CA GLU A 259 5.83 -22.11 2.96
C GLU A 259 6.32 -21.52 1.63
N GLU A 260 5.69 -20.45 1.15
CA GLU A 260 6.11 -19.80 -0.09
C GLU A 260 7.43 -19.04 0.06
N LEU A 261 7.70 -18.45 1.23
CA LEU A 261 8.99 -17.82 1.52
C LEU A 261 10.12 -18.85 1.64
N GLN A 262 9.85 -20.01 2.25
CA GLN A 262 10.80 -21.12 2.28
C GLN A 262 11.09 -21.64 0.87
N ALA A 263 10.06 -21.82 0.03
CA ALA A 263 10.26 -22.20 -1.37
C ALA A 263 11.09 -21.16 -2.12
N ALA A 264 10.78 -19.87 -1.95
CA ALA A 264 11.55 -18.78 -2.55
C ALA A 264 13.03 -18.79 -2.12
N GLN A 265 13.30 -19.11 -0.87
CA GLN A 265 14.66 -19.25 -0.37
C GLN A 265 15.40 -20.44 -1.00
N VAL A 266 14.75 -21.59 -1.10
CA VAL A 266 15.31 -22.80 -1.72
C VAL A 266 15.60 -22.56 -3.20
N ASP A 267 14.70 -21.87 -3.89
CA ASP A 267 14.84 -21.46 -5.29
C ASP A 267 15.92 -20.37 -5.47
N GLY A 268 16.48 -19.85 -4.36
CA GLY A 268 17.57 -18.90 -4.37
C GLY A 268 17.15 -17.44 -4.59
N CYS A 269 15.86 -17.10 -4.50
CA CYS A 269 15.31 -15.76 -4.78
C CYS A 269 16.13 -14.63 -4.14
N THR A 270 16.60 -13.70 -4.97
CA THR A 270 17.30 -12.49 -4.54
C THR A 270 16.33 -11.34 -4.27
N ARG A 271 15.10 -11.42 -4.80
CA ARG A 271 14.03 -10.46 -4.56
C ARG A 271 12.72 -11.16 -4.28
N VAL A 272 11.99 -10.64 -3.30
CA VAL A 272 10.63 -11.06 -2.99
C VAL A 272 9.72 -9.84 -3.03
N VAL A 273 8.69 -9.91 -3.88
CA VAL A 273 7.70 -8.86 -4.09
C VAL A 273 6.37 -9.30 -3.48
N PHE A 274 5.88 -8.54 -2.52
CA PHE A 274 4.60 -8.78 -1.85
C PHE A 274 3.56 -7.80 -2.39
N VAL A 275 2.50 -8.34 -2.99
CA VAL A 275 1.34 -7.57 -3.46
C VAL A 275 0.25 -7.67 -2.40
N LEU A 276 -0.16 -6.53 -1.88
CA LEU A 276 -1.11 -6.41 -0.77
C LEU A 276 -2.26 -5.49 -1.16
N GLY A 277 -3.50 -5.84 -0.82
CA GLY A 277 -4.62 -4.90 -0.92
C GLY A 277 -4.53 -3.77 0.10
N ASP A 278 -5.20 -2.66 -0.19
CA ASP A 278 -5.45 -1.61 0.81
C ASP A 278 -6.56 -2.05 1.80
N HIS A 279 -7.19 -1.09 2.47
CA HIS A 279 -8.31 -1.34 3.38
C HIS A 279 -9.57 -1.93 2.72
N SER A 280 -9.69 -1.85 1.39
CA SER A 280 -10.80 -2.46 0.62
C SER A 280 -10.45 -3.85 0.07
N GLY A 281 -9.17 -4.23 0.12
CA GLY A 281 -8.68 -5.48 -0.46
C GLY A 281 -8.61 -5.47 -2.00
N LEU A 282 -8.25 -6.61 -2.56
CA LEU A 282 -8.27 -6.88 -4.00
C LEU A 282 -9.48 -7.76 -4.31
N GLY A 283 -10.25 -7.41 -5.33
CA GLY A 283 -11.39 -8.21 -5.76
C GLY A 283 -10.99 -9.41 -6.60
N PRO A 284 -11.93 -10.36 -6.85
CA PRO A 284 -11.63 -11.61 -7.53
C PRO A 284 -10.98 -11.45 -8.90
N GLY A 285 -11.44 -10.48 -9.71
CA GLY A 285 -10.88 -10.23 -11.03
C GLY A 285 -9.45 -9.67 -10.98
N GLU A 286 -9.11 -8.90 -9.96
CA GLU A 286 -7.73 -8.41 -9.77
C GLU A 286 -6.81 -9.56 -9.31
N LEU A 287 -7.29 -10.42 -8.40
CA LEU A 287 -6.56 -11.61 -7.95
C LEU A 287 -6.28 -12.59 -9.10
N GLU A 288 -7.26 -12.81 -9.98
CA GLU A 288 -7.12 -13.68 -11.15
C GLU A 288 -6.08 -13.14 -12.13
N LEU A 289 -6.10 -11.84 -12.42
CA LEU A 289 -5.11 -11.20 -13.30
C LEU A 289 -3.70 -11.27 -12.70
N LEU A 290 -3.55 -11.01 -11.40
CA LEU A 290 -2.25 -11.09 -10.72
C LEU A 290 -1.63 -12.49 -10.82
N GLN A 291 -2.45 -13.53 -10.66
CA GLN A 291 -2.00 -14.92 -10.77
C GLN A 291 -1.71 -15.33 -12.22
N SER A 292 -2.67 -15.12 -13.12
CA SER A 292 -2.61 -15.62 -14.50
C SER A 292 -1.60 -14.87 -15.37
N ARG A 293 -1.50 -13.53 -15.23
CA ARG A 293 -0.62 -12.69 -16.06
C ARG A 293 0.79 -12.56 -15.48
N PHE A 294 0.90 -12.39 -14.17
CA PHE A 294 2.18 -12.08 -13.53
C PHE A 294 2.77 -13.24 -12.73
N GLY A 295 2.10 -14.40 -12.71
CA GLY A 295 2.57 -15.58 -11.99
C GLY A 295 2.60 -15.41 -10.47
N ALA A 296 1.82 -14.46 -9.93
CA ALA A 296 1.79 -14.22 -8.49
C ALA A 296 1.32 -15.47 -7.73
N ARG A 297 2.02 -15.83 -6.66
CA ARG A 297 1.68 -17.00 -5.82
C ARG A 297 0.77 -16.54 -4.69
N PRO A 298 -0.50 -17.02 -4.62
CA PRO A 298 -1.38 -16.67 -3.52
C PRO A 298 -0.88 -17.29 -2.22
N ALA A 299 -0.84 -16.51 -1.14
CA ALA A 299 -0.40 -16.96 0.17
C ALA A 299 -1.20 -16.33 1.31
N SER A 300 -1.45 -17.09 2.36
CA SER A 300 -2.19 -16.65 3.55
C SER A 300 -1.25 -16.39 4.73
N LEU A 301 -1.58 -15.40 5.56
CA LEU A 301 -0.94 -15.14 6.85
C LEU A 301 -1.67 -15.78 8.03
N GLY A 302 -2.76 -16.49 7.78
CA GLY A 302 -3.60 -17.13 8.79
C GLY A 302 -5.07 -16.76 8.64
N THR A 303 -5.88 -17.21 9.61
CA THR A 303 -7.35 -17.12 9.56
C THR A 303 -7.91 -15.79 10.08
N VAL A 304 -7.06 -14.91 10.60
CA VAL A 304 -7.48 -13.62 11.17
C VAL A 304 -7.22 -12.54 10.13
N PRO A 305 -8.24 -11.78 9.70
CA PRO A 305 -8.04 -10.60 8.85
C PRO A 305 -7.10 -9.60 9.52
N LEU A 306 -6.07 -9.17 8.80
CA LEU A 306 -5.05 -8.24 9.27
C LEU A 306 -5.13 -6.94 8.47
N LEU A 307 -4.78 -5.83 9.12
CA LEU A 307 -4.52 -4.59 8.40
C LEU A 307 -3.32 -4.78 7.46
N THR A 308 -3.29 -4.09 6.32
CA THR A 308 -2.17 -4.12 5.37
C THR A 308 -0.82 -3.87 6.05
N SER A 309 -0.76 -2.90 6.97
CA SER A 309 0.46 -2.60 7.74
C SER A 309 0.87 -3.74 8.68
N GLN A 310 -0.09 -4.48 9.24
CA GLN A 310 0.19 -5.66 10.07
C GLN A 310 0.69 -6.81 9.20
N CYS A 311 0.12 -7.01 8.01
CA CYS A 311 0.62 -7.99 7.05
C CYS A 311 2.11 -7.75 6.74
N ILE A 312 2.51 -6.50 6.49
CA ILE A 312 3.91 -6.12 6.24
C ILE A 312 4.82 -6.51 7.42
N VAL A 313 4.38 -6.25 8.67
CA VAL A 313 5.15 -6.65 9.87
C VAL A 313 5.31 -8.17 9.97
N VAL A 314 4.24 -8.93 9.73
CA VAL A 314 4.29 -10.41 9.78
C VAL A 314 5.19 -10.94 8.66
N LEU A 315 5.08 -10.42 7.44
CA LEU A 315 5.94 -10.80 6.32
C LEU A 315 7.41 -10.53 6.61
N HIS A 316 7.72 -9.40 7.25
CA HIS A 316 9.06 -9.11 7.74
C HIS A 316 9.55 -10.15 8.74
N HIS A 317 8.72 -10.55 9.70
CA HIS A 317 9.08 -11.59 10.66
C HIS A 317 9.35 -12.94 9.97
N LEU A 318 8.49 -13.34 9.03
CA LEU A 318 8.63 -14.61 8.31
C LEU A 318 9.90 -14.63 7.43
N ILE A 319 10.17 -13.56 6.69
CA ILE A 319 11.38 -13.50 5.85
C ILE A 319 12.67 -13.38 6.69
N ASP A 320 12.62 -12.68 7.83
CA ASP A 320 13.73 -12.63 8.79
C ASP A 320 14.05 -14.05 9.33
N ARG A 321 13.03 -14.88 9.57
CA ARG A 321 13.19 -16.27 10.00
C ARG A 321 13.68 -17.19 8.88
N ALA A 322 13.12 -17.08 7.68
CA ALA A 322 13.51 -17.93 6.56
C ALA A 322 14.99 -17.72 6.19
N TRP A 323 15.44 -16.47 6.08
CA TRP A 323 16.84 -16.16 5.75
C TRP A 323 17.79 -16.03 6.95
N ALA A 324 17.36 -16.42 8.15
CA ALA A 324 18.27 -16.49 9.28
C ALA A 324 19.41 -17.48 8.99
N VAL A 325 20.66 -17.02 9.11
CA VAL A 325 21.81 -17.94 9.09
C VAL A 325 21.69 -18.81 10.35
N PRO A 326 21.68 -20.16 10.24
CA PRO A 326 21.73 -21.02 11.41
C PRO A 326 22.92 -20.56 12.25
N ALA A 327 22.68 -20.22 13.52
CA ALA A 327 23.77 -19.88 14.41
C ALA A 327 24.73 -21.08 14.40
N LYS A 328 25.90 -20.92 13.77
CA LYS A 328 26.96 -21.93 13.75
C LYS A 328 27.10 -22.41 15.18
N ASP A 329 26.89 -23.71 15.41
CA ASP A 329 26.84 -24.30 16.73
C ASP A 329 27.99 -23.75 17.60
N ALA A 330 27.66 -22.88 18.54
CA ALA A 330 28.60 -22.28 19.50
C ALA A 330 29.17 -23.34 20.48
N ASN A 331 29.05 -24.63 20.14
CA ASN A 331 29.38 -25.78 20.95
C ASN A 331 30.26 -26.81 20.25
N SER A 332 30.89 -26.50 19.10
CA SER A 332 32.08 -27.26 18.67
C SER A 332 33.31 -26.84 19.50
N GLY A 333 33.16 -26.84 20.84
CA GLY A 333 34.26 -26.92 21.77
C GLY A 333 34.87 -28.30 21.61
N GLY A 334 35.83 -28.44 20.69
CA GLY A 334 36.67 -29.62 20.62
C GLY A 334 37.30 -29.84 22.00
N PRO A 335 37.32 -31.08 22.51
CA PRO A 335 38.02 -31.35 23.76
C PRO A 335 39.49 -31.00 23.56
N ASN A 336 39.97 -30.00 24.31
CA ASN A 336 41.41 -29.75 24.47
C ASN A 336 42.03 -31.07 24.94
N LYS A 337 42.91 -31.64 24.11
CA LYS A 337 43.80 -32.72 24.49
C LYS A 337 45.10 -32.15 25.04
#